data_AF-A0A9E3VWW8-F1
#
_entry.id   AF-A0A9E3VWW8-F1
#
_cell.length_a   1.000
_cell.length_b   1.000
_cell.length_c   1.000
_cell.angle_alpha   90.00
_cell.angle_beta   90.00
_cell.angle_gamma   90.00
#
_symmetry.space_group_name_H-M   'P 1'
#
loop_
_entity.id
_entity.type
_entity.pdbx_description
1 polymer ?
#
loop_
_entity_poly.entity_id
_entity_poly.type
_entity_poly.pdbx_seq_one_letter_code
_entity_poly.pdbx_strand_id
1 'polypeptide(L)'
;MFGIRIWKIAAIFCAGLIVGAIGGIWAAEGMMSSMSKQAIEVNLLGARKAATAGKPMEQLRFSAAALARDPNNPSALMLLGDLLSMPSSRDVAREAYLDALKELDTQAQASSLPQERSRLEVDAGRVRERISRLGDK
;
A
#
# COMPACT_ATOMS: atom_id res chain seq x y z
N MET A 1 -19.90 -8.00 0.87
CA MET A 1 -18.98 -8.65 1.84
C MET A 1 -17.57 -8.48 1.31
N PHE A 2 -16.62 -8.02 2.12
CA PHE A 2 -15.14 -8.04 1.99
C PHE A 2 -14.52 -6.73 2.49
N GLY A 3 -14.72 -6.46 3.78
CA GLY A 3 -13.75 -5.69 4.55
C GLY A 3 -12.55 -6.61 4.78
N ILE A 4 -11.43 -6.35 4.11
CA ILE A 4 -10.18 -6.98 4.48
C ILE A 4 -9.82 -6.39 5.84
N ARG A 5 -9.94 -7.29 6.82
CA ARG A 5 -9.85 -7.09 8.25
C ARG A 5 -8.67 -6.19 8.63
N ILE A 6 -9.01 -5.01 9.15
CA ILE A 6 -8.15 -4.07 9.91
C ILE A 6 -7.23 -4.82 10.91
N TRP A 7 -7.67 -6.00 11.38
CA TRP A 7 -6.88 -6.89 12.23
C TRP A 7 -5.59 -7.47 11.60
N LYS A 8 -5.46 -7.59 10.26
CA LYS A 8 -4.20 -8.09 9.65
C LYS A 8 -3.09 -7.04 9.68
N ILE A 9 -3.42 -5.76 9.49
CA ILE A 9 -2.48 -4.64 9.69
C ILE A 9 -2.14 -4.53 11.19
N ALA A 10 -3.13 -4.75 12.07
CA ALA A 10 -2.88 -4.86 13.51
C ALA A 10 -1.98 -6.06 13.88
N ALA A 11 -2.02 -7.17 13.14
CA ALA A 11 -1.14 -8.31 13.37
C ALA A 11 0.34 -8.01 13.01
N ILE A 12 0.58 -7.19 11.98
CA ILE A 12 1.92 -6.66 11.67
C ILE A 12 2.41 -5.76 12.83
N PHE A 13 1.49 -5.04 13.50
CA PHE A 13 1.79 -4.29 14.71
C PHE A 13 2.05 -5.17 15.94
N CYS A 14 1.35 -6.31 16.07
CA CYS A 14 1.54 -7.25 17.19
C CYS A 14 2.77 -8.17 17.04
N ALA A 15 3.30 -8.37 15.83
CA ALA A 15 4.46 -9.23 15.58
C ALA A 15 5.83 -8.60 15.99
N GLY A 16 5.83 -7.43 16.63
CA GLY A 16 6.96 -7.02 17.48
C GLY A 16 7.99 -6.07 16.87
N LEU A 17 7.59 -5.01 16.14
CA LEU A 17 8.55 -3.95 15.76
C LEU A 17 8.15 -2.48 15.93
N ILE A 18 6.90 -2.08 16.23
CA ILE A 18 6.58 -0.64 16.39
C ILE A 18 5.43 -0.42 17.39
N VAL A 19 5.67 -0.58 18.69
CA VAL A 19 4.69 -0.21 19.73
C VAL A 19 4.87 1.23 20.25
N GLY A 20 5.96 1.93 19.89
CA GLY A 20 6.31 3.21 20.54
C GLY A 20 5.76 4.50 19.92
N ALA A 21 5.36 4.54 18.64
CA ALA A 21 5.23 5.83 17.92
C ALA A 21 3.85 6.16 17.34
N ILE A 22 2.85 5.28 17.46
CA ILE A 22 1.56 5.40 16.73
C ILE A 22 0.38 5.44 17.71
N GLY A 23 0.60 5.91 18.94
CA GLY A 23 -0.47 6.17 19.91
C GLY A 23 -1.31 7.42 19.61
N GLY A 24 -0.95 8.23 18.61
CA GLY A 24 -1.51 9.57 18.39
C GLY A 24 -2.39 9.78 17.15
N ILE A 25 -2.66 8.76 16.33
CA ILE A 25 -3.38 8.92 15.04
C ILE A 25 -4.66 8.06 15.00
N TRP A 26 -5.46 8.13 16.07
CA TRP A 26 -6.76 7.43 16.13
C TRP A 26 -7.97 8.37 16.29
N ALA A 27 -7.77 9.69 16.13
CA ALA A 27 -8.83 10.69 16.31
C ALA A 27 -8.94 11.62 15.09
N ALA A 28 -9.41 11.11 13.96
CA ALA A 28 -9.89 11.94 12.85
C ALA A 28 -10.82 11.13 11.92
N GLU A 29 -11.84 10.49 12.50
CA GLU A 29 -12.99 10.04 11.71
C GLU A 29 -13.92 11.24 11.47
N GLY A 30 -14.30 11.48 10.22
CA GLY A 30 -15.61 12.07 9.92
C GLY A 30 -15.70 13.36 9.12
N MET A 31 -14.62 14.05 8.73
CA MET A 31 -14.74 15.28 7.92
C MET A 31 -13.55 15.48 6.97
N MET A 32 -13.64 15.02 5.71
CA MET A 32 -12.98 15.60 4.51
C MET A 32 -13.00 14.64 3.30
N SER A 33 -14.14 14.52 2.60
CA SER A 33 -14.21 13.70 1.38
C SER A 33 -13.67 14.38 0.11
N SER A 34 -13.25 15.66 0.17
CA SER A 34 -12.64 16.37 -0.98
C SER A 34 -11.14 16.69 -0.81
N MET A 35 -10.62 16.75 0.42
CA MET A 35 -9.17 16.85 0.68
C MET A 35 -8.46 15.49 0.77
N SER A 36 -9.22 14.39 0.82
CA SER A 36 -8.66 13.04 1.03
C SER A 36 -7.77 12.59 -0.14
N LYS A 37 -8.18 12.78 -1.40
CA LYS A 37 -7.41 12.35 -2.58
C LYS A 37 -6.05 13.04 -2.69
N GLN A 38 -6.02 14.37 -2.62
CA GLN A 38 -4.78 15.15 -2.67
C GLN A 38 -3.85 14.77 -1.52
N ALA A 39 -4.42 14.54 -0.34
CA ALA A 39 -3.63 14.20 0.83
C ALA A 39 -3.13 12.73 0.79
N ILE A 40 -3.83 11.82 0.10
CA ILE A 40 -3.32 10.48 -0.24
C ILE A 40 -2.17 10.61 -1.25
N GLU A 41 -2.33 11.41 -2.30
CA GLU A 41 -1.28 11.61 -3.31
C GLU A 41 -0.01 12.22 -2.72
N VAL A 42 -0.11 13.20 -1.83
CA VAL A 42 1.03 13.77 -1.10
C VAL A 42 1.74 12.70 -0.27
N ASN A 43 0.98 11.83 0.41
CA ASN A 43 1.56 10.73 1.16
C ASN A 43 2.23 9.71 0.23
N LEU A 44 1.63 9.35 -0.89
CA LEU A 44 2.24 8.45 -1.88
C LEU A 44 3.52 9.04 -2.48
N LEU A 45 3.54 10.35 -2.74
CA LEU A 45 4.73 11.06 -3.20
C LEU A 45 5.83 11.04 -2.14
N GLY A 46 5.48 11.31 -0.88
CA GLY A 46 6.39 11.23 0.27
C GLY A 46 6.98 9.84 0.43
N ALA A 47 6.16 8.79 0.32
CA ALA A 47 6.59 7.40 0.39
C ALA A 47 7.56 7.05 -0.76
N ARG A 48 7.26 7.46 -1.99
CA ARG A 48 8.17 7.27 -3.14
C ARG A 48 9.51 7.99 -2.94
N LYS A 49 9.47 9.24 -2.48
CA LYS A 49 10.68 10.01 -2.19
C LYS A 49 11.52 9.35 -1.10
N ALA A 50 10.88 8.90 -0.01
CA ALA A 50 11.55 8.19 1.06
C ALA A 50 12.14 6.85 0.59
N ALA A 51 11.45 6.12 -0.30
CA ALA A 51 11.96 4.90 -0.92
C ALA A 51 13.25 5.18 -1.73
N THR A 52 13.25 6.21 -2.58
CA THR A 52 14.44 6.61 -3.35
C THR A 52 15.59 7.12 -2.47
N ALA A 53 15.27 7.71 -1.32
CA ALA A 53 16.24 8.22 -0.36
C ALA A 53 16.77 7.14 0.59
N GLY A 54 16.34 5.88 0.47
CA GLY A 54 16.75 4.81 1.36
C GLY A 54 16.29 5.02 2.82
N LYS A 55 15.15 5.69 3.02
CA LYS A 55 14.59 6.00 4.33
C LYS A 55 13.39 5.10 4.65
N PRO A 56 13.60 3.86 5.08
CA PRO A 56 12.54 2.86 5.23
C PRO A 56 11.46 3.28 6.24
N MET A 57 11.84 3.99 7.31
CA MET A 57 10.90 4.45 8.34
C MET A 57 10.00 5.59 7.87
N GLU A 58 10.52 6.50 7.05
CA GLU A 58 9.71 7.54 6.41
C GLU A 58 8.78 6.94 5.36
N GLN A 59 9.28 5.99 4.54
CA GLN A 59 8.47 5.27 3.56
C GLN A 59 7.31 4.55 4.24
N LEU A 60 7.57 3.84 5.34
CA LEU A 60 6.52 3.17 6.12
C LEU A 60 5.48 4.16 6.62
N ARG A 61 5.91 5.28 7.23
CA ARG A 61 4.99 6.31 7.75
C ARG A 61 4.08 6.85 6.66
N PHE A 62 4.65 7.21 5.51
CA PHE A 62 3.88 7.78 4.41
C PHE A 62 2.95 6.75 3.75
N SER A 63 3.41 5.51 3.53
CA SER A 63 2.57 4.44 3.01
C SER A 63 1.43 4.08 3.97
N ALA A 64 1.71 3.99 5.27
CA ALA A 64 0.70 3.74 6.29
C ALA A 64 -0.32 4.90 6.37
N ALA A 65 0.12 6.15 6.25
CA ALA A 65 -0.78 7.31 6.23
C ALA A 65 -1.68 7.34 4.98
N ALA A 66 -1.22 6.81 3.84
CA ALA A 66 -2.04 6.61 2.66
C ALA A 66 -3.07 5.49 2.90
N LEU A 67 -2.63 4.34 3.43
CA LEU A 67 -3.52 3.20 3.73
C LEU A 67 -4.55 3.49 4.83
N ALA A 68 -4.21 4.35 5.80
CA ALA A 68 -5.15 4.77 6.84
C ALA A 68 -6.35 5.53 6.27
N ARG A 69 -6.18 6.19 5.12
CA ARG A 69 -7.24 6.94 4.43
C ARG A 69 -7.92 6.11 3.34
N ASP A 70 -7.16 5.29 2.65
CA ASP A 70 -7.64 4.36 1.63
C ASP A 70 -6.96 3.00 1.83
N PRO A 71 -7.58 2.10 2.64
CA PRO A 71 -7.00 0.80 2.98
C PRO A 71 -6.75 -0.11 1.77
N ASN A 72 -7.46 0.15 0.67
CA ASN A 72 -7.40 -0.64 -0.55
C ASN A 72 -6.60 0.06 -1.65
N ASN A 73 -5.81 1.09 -1.29
CA ASN A 73 -5.06 1.84 -2.29
C ASN A 73 -3.93 0.98 -2.88
N PRO A 74 -3.98 0.63 -4.18
CA PRO A 74 -3.00 -0.27 -4.77
C PRO A 74 -1.60 0.36 -4.79
N SER A 75 -1.50 1.68 -4.97
CA SER A 75 -0.19 2.38 -4.95
C SER A 75 0.46 2.33 -3.57
N ALA A 76 -0.32 2.47 -2.49
CA ALA A 76 0.22 2.42 -1.14
C ALA A 76 0.65 0.99 -0.76
N LEU A 77 -0.15 -0.01 -1.14
CA LEU A 77 0.19 -1.43 -0.97
C LEU A 77 1.46 -1.81 -1.74
N MET A 78 1.62 -1.31 -2.97
CA MET A 78 2.86 -1.49 -3.74
C MET A 78 4.08 -0.90 -3.04
N LEU A 79 3.97 0.32 -2.49
CA LEU A 79 5.07 0.98 -1.79
C LEU A 79 5.41 0.29 -0.47
N LEU A 80 4.43 -0.33 0.18
CA LEU A 80 4.65 -1.19 1.34
C LEU A 80 5.36 -2.49 0.93
N GLY A 81 4.92 -3.12 -0.16
CA GLY A 81 5.59 -4.29 -0.73
C GLY A 81 7.04 -4.00 -1.13
N ASP A 82 7.33 -2.81 -1.67
CA ASP A 82 8.69 -2.37 -2.00
C ASP A 82 9.55 -2.30 -0.75
N LEU A 83 9.03 -1.68 0.32
CA LEU A 83 9.71 -1.58 1.61
C LEU A 83 10.01 -2.97 2.20
N LEU A 84 9.06 -3.89 2.10
CA LEU A 84 9.13 -5.22 2.72
C LEU A 84 9.85 -6.25 1.83
N SER A 85 10.21 -5.90 0.60
CA SER A 85 10.89 -6.82 -0.35
C SER A 85 12.28 -7.28 0.09
N MET A 86 12.76 -6.80 1.24
CA MET A 86 13.97 -7.27 1.88
C MET A 86 13.94 -8.78 2.17
N PRO A 87 15.09 -9.47 2.15
CA PRO A 87 15.16 -10.94 2.28
C PRO A 87 14.40 -11.52 3.49
N SER A 88 14.40 -10.80 4.61
CA SER A 88 13.74 -11.22 5.87
C SER A 88 12.22 -11.17 5.83
N SER A 89 11.63 -10.45 4.87
CA SER A 89 10.21 -10.10 4.86
C SER A 89 9.53 -10.36 3.51
N ARG A 90 10.16 -11.18 2.65
CA ARG A 90 9.68 -11.45 1.28
C ARG A 90 8.26 -12.00 1.22
N ASP A 91 7.89 -12.88 2.14
CA ASP A 91 6.54 -13.45 2.14
C ASP A 91 5.48 -12.37 2.42
N VAL A 92 5.77 -11.46 3.36
CA VAL A 92 4.90 -10.31 3.66
C VAL A 92 4.85 -9.32 2.48
N ALA A 93 5.98 -9.10 1.81
CA ALA A 93 6.02 -8.30 0.59
C ALA A 93 5.17 -8.90 -0.53
N ARG A 94 5.25 -10.23 -0.70
CA ARG A 94 4.45 -10.97 -1.68
C ARG A 94 2.96 -10.82 -1.37
N GLU A 95 2.55 -10.96 -0.12
CA GLU A 95 1.15 -10.73 0.28
C GLU A 95 0.70 -9.29 -0.05
N ALA A 96 1.50 -8.28 0.31
CA ALA A 96 1.16 -6.89 0.01
C ALA A 96 1.01 -6.62 -1.50
N TYR A 97 1.85 -7.24 -2.33
CA TYR A 97 1.72 -7.15 -3.78
C TYR A 97 0.51 -7.90 -4.33
N LEU A 98 0.17 -9.06 -3.77
CA LEU A 98 -1.02 -9.80 -4.18
C LEU A 98 -2.29 -9.01 -3.86
N ASP A 99 -2.35 -8.36 -2.70
CA ASP A 99 -3.45 -7.47 -2.34
C ASP A 99 -3.52 -6.28 -3.29
N ALA A 100 -2.37 -5.64 -3.61
CA ALA A 100 -2.33 -4.56 -4.60
C ALA A 100 -2.85 -5.01 -5.98
N LEU A 101 -2.45 -6.20 -6.42
CA LEU A 101 -2.87 -6.76 -7.71
C LEU A 101 -4.38 -7.00 -7.76
N LYS A 102 -4.94 -7.55 -6.68
CA LYS A 102 -6.37 -7.79 -6.57
C LYS A 102 -7.18 -6.50 -6.65
N GLU A 103 -6.71 -5.44 -6.00
CA GLU A 103 -7.38 -4.13 -6.06
C GLU A 103 -7.25 -3.49 -7.44
N LEU A 104 -6.09 -3.61 -8.10
CA LEU A 104 -5.92 -3.14 -9.50
C LEU A 104 -6.86 -3.87 -10.47
N ASP A 105 -6.94 -5.20 -10.37
CA ASP A 105 -7.84 -6.01 -11.20
C ASP A 105 -9.31 -5.66 -10.94
N THR A 106 -9.67 -5.39 -9.67
CA THR A 106 -11.02 -4.96 -9.29
C THR A 106 -11.35 -3.59 -9.88
N GLN A 107 -10.42 -2.63 -9.80
CA GLN A 107 -10.58 -1.29 -10.39
C GLN A 107 -10.66 -1.35 -11.91
N ALA A 108 -9.87 -2.21 -12.56
CA ALA A 108 -9.91 -2.37 -14.02
C ALA A 108 -11.26 -2.94 -14.48
N GLN A 109 -11.80 -3.94 -13.77
CA GLN A 109 -13.11 -4.50 -14.07
C GLN A 109 -14.24 -3.48 -13.85
N ALA A 110 -14.15 -2.68 -12.78
CA ALA A 110 -15.14 -1.66 -12.44
C ALA A 110 -15.08 -0.42 -13.35
N SER A 111 -13.91 -0.08 -13.90
CA SER A 111 -13.78 1.05 -14.81
C SER A 111 -14.50 0.76 -16.14
N SER A 112 -15.28 1.72 -16.62
CA SER A 112 -15.89 1.69 -17.97
C SER A 112 -15.03 2.39 -19.02
N LEU A 113 -13.95 3.05 -18.60
CA LEU A 113 -13.09 3.85 -19.47
C LEU A 113 -11.90 3.00 -19.98
N PRO A 114 -11.75 2.82 -21.31
CA PRO A 114 -10.67 2.00 -21.88
C PRO A 114 -9.26 2.48 -21.46
N GLN A 115 -9.06 3.80 -21.39
CA GLN A 115 -7.76 4.38 -21.04
C GLN A 115 -7.35 4.08 -19.58
N GLU A 116 -8.32 4.10 -18.66
CA GLU A 116 -8.06 3.81 -17.25
C GLU A 116 -7.78 2.32 -17.05
N ARG A 117 -8.52 1.45 -17.74
CA ARG A 117 -8.23 0.00 -17.77
C ARG A 117 -6.81 -0.29 -18.21
N SER A 118 -6.37 0.27 -19.36
CA SER A 118 -5.02 0.06 -19.85
C SER A 118 -3.95 0.55 -18.86
N ARG A 119 -4.19 1.67 -18.17
CA ARG A 119 -3.28 2.16 -17.13
C ARG A 119 -3.18 1.18 -15.96
N LEU A 120 -4.32 0.68 -15.47
CA LEU A 120 -4.37 -0.26 -14.35
C LEU A 120 -3.75 -1.62 -14.72
N GLU A 121 -3.89 -2.07 -15.97
CA GLU A 121 -3.23 -3.28 -16.49
C GLU A 121 -1.71 -3.14 -16.53
N VAL A 122 -1.19 -1.96 -16.90
CA VAL A 122 0.25 -1.67 -16.85
C VAL A 122 0.77 -1.71 -15.42
N ASP A 123 0.04 -1.11 -14.48
CA ASP A 123 0.39 -1.14 -13.06
C ASP A 123 0.33 -2.59 -12.52
N ALA A 124 -0.68 -3.37 -12.90
CA ALA A 124 -0.80 -4.78 -12.55
C ALA A 124 0.36 -5.62 -13.10
N GLY A 125 0.78 -5.36 -14.34
CA GLY A 125 1.95 -5.99 -14.95
C GLY A 125 3.24 -5.74 -14.13
N ARG A 126 3.44 -4.50 -13.68
CA ARG A 126 4.58 -4.14 -12.82
C ARG A 126 4.54 -4.86 -11.47
N VAL A 127 3.36 -5.02 -10.88
CA VAL A 127 3.19 -5.77 -9.63
C VAL A 127 3.51 -7.25 -9.83
N ARG A 128 3.01 -7.86 -10.91
CA ARG A 128 3.30 -9.27 -11.27
C ARG A 128 4.80 -9.51 -11.45
N GLU A 129 5.49 -8.61 -12.13
CA GLU A 129 6.95 -8.67 -12.30
C GLU A 129 7.69 -8.62 -10.94
N ARG A 130 7.23 -7.79 -10.00
CA ARG A 130 7.80 -7.71 -8.64
C ARG A 130 7.56 -8.99 -7.86
N ILE A 131 6.35 -9.56 -7.94
CA ILE A 131 6.03 -10.85 -7.30
C ILE A 131 6.94 -11.97 -7.85
N SER A 132 7.11 -12.04 -9.17
CA SER A 132 8.00 -13.02 -9.81
C SER A 132 9.43 -12.91 -9.26
N ARG A 133 9.96 -11.68 -9.20
CA ARG A 133 11.31 -11.40 -8.66
C ARG A 133 11.49 -11.80 -7.19
N LEU A 134 10.41 -11.90 -6.41
CA LEU A 134 10.46 -12.38 -5.03
C LEU A 134 10.51 -13.91 -4.93
N GLY A 135 10.09 -14.64 -5.96
CA GLY A 135 10.07 -16.11 -6.00
C GLY A 135 11.39 -16.76 -6.43
N ASP A 136 12.23 -16.05 -7.18
CA ASP A 136 13.42 -16.60 -7.83
C ASP A 136 14.70 -16.68 -6.97
N LYS A 137 14.63 -16.59 -5.63
CA LYS A 137 15.82 -16.53 -4.77
C LYS A 137 15.74 -17.35 -3.49
#